data_AF-A0A7T5EUA9-F1
#
_entry.id   AF-A0A7T5EUA9-F1
#
_cell.length_a   1.000
_cell.length_b   1.000
_cell.length_c   1.000
_cell.angle_alpha   90.00
_cell.angle_beta   90.00
_cell.angle_gamma   90.00
#
_symmetry.space_group_name_H-M   'P 1'
#
loop_
_entity.id
_entity.type
_entity.pdbx_description
1 polymer ?
#
loop_
_entity_poly.entity_id
_entity_poly.type
_entity_poly.pdbx_seq_one_letter_code
_entity_poly.pdbx_strand_id
1 'polypeptide(L)'
;MSLVAEAVFNAFVPDKLNYELLGNGDSHMHWHLFPRRASDQVHGPVWWTDKTLMSSDDVKPSGEQLETMQTLLLGALEKLTDNLSR
;
A
#
# COMPACT_ATOMS: atom_id res chain seq x y z
N MET A 1 -4.50 -5.08 -12.21
CA MET A 1 -4.14 -4.32 -11.00
C MET A 1 -5.31 -3.78 -10.20
N SER A 2 -6.56 -3.77 -10.72
CA SER A 2 -7.73 -3.30 -9.96
C SER A 2 -8.03 -4.14 -8.71
N LEU A 3 -7.97 -5.48 -8.82
CA LEU A 3 -8.27 -6.39 -7.70
C LEU A 3 -7.38 -6.14 -6.48
N VAL A 4 -6.06 -6.09 -6.69
CA VAL A 4 -5.11 -5.84 -5.59
C VAL A 4 -5.38 -4.48 -4.96
N ALA A 5 -5.68 -3.47 -5.77
CA ALA A 5 -5.89 -2.13 -5.24
C ALA A 5 -7.24 -1.98 -4.51
N GLU A 6 -8.28 -2.68 -4.94
CA GLU A 6 -9.52 -2.81 -4.18
C GLU A 6 -9.29 -3.54 -2.85
N ALA A 7 -8.48 -4.59 -2.84
CA ALA A 7 -8.10 -5.27 -1.60
C ALA A 7 -7.35 -4.33 -0.65
N VAL A 8 -6.38 -3.55 -1.14
CA VAL A 8 -5.67 -2.52 -0.36
C VAL A 8 -6.64 -1.48 0.18
N PHE A 9 -7.61 -1.03 -0.63
CA PHE A 9 -8.63 -0.08 -0.18
C PHE A 9 -9.48 -0.65 0.97
N ASN A 10 -9.97 -1.88 0.79
CA ASN A 10 -10.82 -2.55 1.76
C ASN A 10 -10.07 -2.91 3.06
N ALA A 11 -8.79 -3.29 2.96
CA ALA A 11 -7.98 -3.67 4.11
C ALA A 11 -7.58 -2.47 4.98
N PHE A 12 -7.17 -1.37 4.35
CA PHE A 12 -6.55 -0.24 5.06
C PHE A 12 -7.45 0.99 5.16
N VAL A 13 -8.59 1.01 4.47
CA VAL A 13 -9.59 2.09 4.46
C VAL A 13 -8.93 3.48 4.36
N PRO A 14 -8.16 3.74 3.29
CA PRO A 14 -7.55 5.05 3.07
C PRO A 14 -8.57 6.08 2.58
N ASP A 15 -8.24 7.36 2.69
CA ASP A 15 -9.05 8.43 2.08
C ASP A 15 -8.94 8.39 0.54
N LYS A 16 -7.77 8.00 0.02
CA LYS A 16 -7.53 7.76 -1.41
C LYS A 16 -6.38 6.77 -1.63
N LEU A 17 -6.37 6.13 -2.79
CA LEU A 17 -5.21 5.39 -3.30
C LEU A 17 -4.46 6.19 -4.37
N ASN A 18 -3.13 6.23 -4.26
CA ASN A 18 -2.24 6.53 -5.39
C ASN A 18 -1.76 5.25 -6.06
N TYR A 19 -1.64 5.30 -7.38
CA TYR A 19 -1.19 4.21 -8.25
C TYR A 19 -0.03 4.74 -9.08
N GLU A 20 1.12 4.08 -9.00
CA GLU A 20 2.32 4.55 -9.70
C GLU A 20 3.01 3.38 -10.41
N LEU A 21 3.29 3.57 -11.69
CA LEU A 21 4.15 2.72 -12.51
C LEU A 21 5.30 3.60 -13.02
N LEU A 22 6.45 3.53 -12.34
CA LEU A 22 7.60 4.42 -12.60
C LEU A 22 8.74 3.65 -13.29
N GLY A 23 9.49 2.85 -12.54
CA GLY A 23 10.56 1.99 -13.09
C GLY A 23 11.89 2.69 -13.39
N ASN A 24 12.12 3.92 -12.91
CA ASN A 24 13.39 4.64 -13.16
C ASN A 24 14.58 4.07 -12.37
N GLY A 25 14.33 3.30 -11.30
CA GLY A 25 15.37 2.73 -10.42
C GLY A 25 15.49 1.20 -10.45
N ASP A 26 14.55 0.49 -11.08
CA ASP A 26 14.53 -0.97 -11.20
C ASP A 26 13.88 -1.35 -12.54
N SER A 27 14.47 -2.31 -13.26
CA SER A 27 14.03 -2.76 -14.57
C SER A 27 12.84 -3.70 -14.53
N HIS A 28 12.59 -4.38 -13.41
CA HIS A 28 11.44 -5.26 -13.27
C HIS A 28 10.17 -4.42 -13.14
N MET A 29 9.22 -4.59 -14.05
CA MET A 29 7.95 -3.86 -14.02
C MET A 29 7.17 -4.15 -12.75
N HIS A 30 6.93 -3.12 -11.95
CA HIS A 30 6.19 -3.21 -10.69
C HIS A 30 5.28 -2.00 -10.52
N TRP A 31 4.21 -2.19 -9.75
CA TRP A 31 3.26 -1.15 -9.41
C TRP A 31 3.40 -0.80 -7.93
N HIS A 32 3.34 0.49 -7.61
CA HIS A 32 3.15 0.95 -6.24
C HIS A 32 1.68 1.31 -6.02
N LEU A 33 1.14 0.87 -4.89
CA LEU A 33 -0.19 1.20 -4.41
C LEU A 33 -0.05 1.82 -3.03
N PHE A 34 -0.33 3.11 -2.91
CA PHE A 34 -0.17 3.84 -1.66
C PHE A 34 -1.54 4.21 -1.07
N PRO A 35 -1.97 3.56 0.02
CA PRO A 35 -3.12 4.03 0.81
C PRO A 35 -2.77 5.35 1.50
N ARG A 36 -3.42 6.44 1.08
CA ARG A 36 -3.16 7.81 1.53
C ARG A 36 -4.19 8.26 2.56
N ARG A 37 -3.77 9.11 3.50
CA ARG A 37 -4.65 9.77 4.46
C ARG A 37 -4.51 11.28 4.41
N ALA A 38 -5.56 12.00 4.79
CA ALA A 38 -5.53 13.46 4.91
C ALA A 38 -4.49 13.95 5.93
N SER A 39 -4.12 13.09 6.90
CA SER A 39 -3.09 13.34 7.90
C SER A 39 -1.65 13.07 7.41
N ASP A 40 -1.45 12.62 6.17
CA ASP A 40 -0.11 12.39 5.63
C ASP A 40 0.68 13.70 5.59
N GLN A 41 1.96 13.65 5.99
CA GLN A 41 2.83 14.85 6.03
C GLN A 41 3.08 15.47 4.66
N VAL A 42 3.00 14.67 3.59
CA VAL A 42 3.24 15.08 2.21
C VAL A 42 1.98 14.87 1.40
N HIS A 43 1.37 15.94 0.90
CA HIS A 43 0.15 15.84 0.07
C HIS A 43 0.43 15.55 -1.42
N GLY A 44 1.69 15.63 -1.84
CA GLY A 44 2.15 15.22 -3.18
C GLY A 44 2.38 13.70 -3.30
N PRO A 45 3.08 13.26 -4.35
CA PRO A 45 3.49 11.87 -4.48
C PRO A 45 4.38 11.44 -3.31
N VAL A 46 4.29 10.16 -2.92
CA VAL A 46 4.93 9.65 -1.69
C VAL A 46 6.45 9.82 -1.70
N TRP A 47 7.09 9.76 -2.87
CA TRP A 47 8.53 9.92 -3.02
C TRP A 47 9.04 11.36 -2.85
N TRP A 48 8.16 12.33 -2.53
CA TRP A 48 8.56 13.64 -1.98
C TRP A 48 8.86 13.60 -0.48
N THR A 49 8.54 12.50 0.20
CA THR A 49 8.91 12.31 1.62
C THR A 49 10.42 12.36 1.77
N ASP A 50 10.89 13.00 2.85
CA ASP A 50 12.31 13.02 3.17
C ASP A 50 12.85 11.58 3.28
N LYS A 51 13.95 11.30 2.58
CA LYS A 51 14.51 9.93 2.48
C LYS A 51 15.00 9.40 3.83
N THR A 52 15.44 10.28 4.73
CA THR A 52 15.88 9.87 6.07
C THR A 52 14.68 9.46 6.92
N LEU A 53 13.55 10.17 6.78
CA LEU A 53 12.30 9.80 7.42
C LEU A 53 11.73 8.50 6.84
N MET A 54 11.65 8.39 5.51
CA MET A 54 11.08 7.22 4.83
C MET A 54 11.79 5.90 5.18
N SER A 55 13.10 5.98 5.45
CA SER A 55 13.95 4.83 5.79
C SER A 55 14.30 4.77 7.28
N SER A 56 13.67 5.58 8.14
CA SER A 56 13.93 5.57 9.58
C SER A 56 13.40 4.29 10.23
N ASP A 57 14.11 3.77 11.22
CA ASP A 57 13.61 2.70 12.07
C ASP A 57 12.36 3.12 12.88
N ASP A 58 12.14 4.42 13.08
CA ASP A 58 10.96 4.95 13.79
C ASP A 58 9.64 4.71 13.04
N VAL A 59 9.69 4.59 11.71
CA VAL A 59 8.50 4.35 10.86
C VAL A 59 8.43 2.90 10.36
N LYS A 60 9.39 2.07 10.75
CA LYS A 60 9.43 0.65 10.40
C LYS A 60 8.41 -0.10 11.23
N PRO A 61 7.47 -0.85 10.61
CA PRO A 61 6.52 -1.64 11.37
C PRO A 61 7.24 -2.72 12.19
N SER A 62 6.76 -2.97 13.41
CA SER A 62 7.15 -4.13 14.20
C SER A 62 6.72 -5.43 13.51
N GLY A 63 7.26 -6.57 13.96
CA GLY A 63 6.84 -7.88 13.43
C GLY A 63 5.33 -8.12 13.56
N GLU A 64 4.76 -7.75 14.71
CA GLU A 64 3.33 -7.88 14.99
C GLU A 64 2.47 -6.94 14.12
N GLN A 65 2.92 -5.68 13.94
CA GLN A 65 2.25 -4.74 13.04
C GLN A 65 2.27 -5.24 11.61
N LEU A 66 3.42 -5.76 11.15
CA LEU A 66 3.58 -6.30 9.81
C LEU A 66 2.69 -7.53 9.59
N GLU A 67 2.64 -8.45 10.55
CA GLU A 67 1.74 -9.61 10.50
C GLU A 67 0.27 -9.19 10.43
N THR A 68 -0.13 -8.23 11.25
CA THR A 68 -1.49 -7.66 11.23
C THR A 68 -1.83 -7.10 9.85
N MET A 69 -0.91 -6.32 9.24
CA MET A 69 -1.11 -5.75 7.90
C MET A 69 -1.23 -6.83 6.83
N GLN A 70 -0.43 -7.91 6.92
CA GLN A 70 -0.50 -9.04 6.00
C GLN A 70 -1.83 -9.78 6.11
N THR A 71 -2.28 -10.09 7.34
CA THR A 71 -3.57 -10.77 7.58
C THR A 71 -4.75 -9.94 7.04
N LEU A 72 -4.75 -8.62 7.27
CA LEU A 72 -5.81 -7.73 6.77
C LEU A 72 -5.86 -7.74 5.23
N LEU A 73 -4.70 -7.61 4.58
CA LEU A 73 -4.63 -7.59 3.13
C LEU A 73 -5.01 -8.95 2.52
N LEU A 74 -4.53 -10.05 3.08
CA LEU A 74 -4.86 -11.40 2.63
C LEU A 74 -6.37 -11.65 2.73
N GLY A 75 -6.98 -11.34 3.88
CA GLY A 75 -8.42 -11.53 4.05
C GLY A 75 -9.26 -10.64 3.12
N ALA A 76 -8.78 -9.45 2.74
CA ALA A 76 -9.43 -8.62 1.74
C ALA A 76 -9.30 -9.20 0.32
N LEU A 77 -8.12 -9.74 -0.03
CA LEU A 77 -7.88 -10.41 -1.30
C LEU A 77 -8.75 -11.65 -1.46
N GLU A 78 -8.76 -12.54 -0.46
CA GLU A 78 -9.52 -13.79 -0.47
C GLU A 78 -11.01 -13.54 -0.70
N LYS A 79 -11.61 -12.57 0.01
CA LYS A 79 -13.01 -12.19 -0.19
C LYS A 79 -13.31 -11.76 -1.63
N LEU A 80 -12.41 -11.01 -2.26
CA LEU A 80 -12.59 -10.57 -3.64
C LEU A 80 -12.42 -11.72 -4.63
N THR A 81 -11.46 -12.61 -4.43
CA THR A 81 -11.24 -13.77 -5.31
C THR A 81 -12.32 -14.83 -5.17
N ASP A 82 -12.85 -15.04 -3.95
CA ASP A 82 -13.96 -15.95 -3.70
C ASP A 82 -15.24 -15.48 -4.41
N ASN A 83 -15.49 -14.17 -4.45
CA ASN A 83 -16.62 -13.60 -5.16
C ASN A 83 -16.51 -13.74 -6.69
N LEU A 84 -15.30 -13.81 -7.24
CA LEU A 84 -15.06 -13.96 -8.68
C LEU A 84 -15.12 -15.42 -9.16
N SER A 85 -15.05 -16.38 -8.24
CA SER A 85 -15.11 -17.81 -8.54
C SER A 85 -16.53 -18.41 -8.43
N ARG A 86 -17.52 -17.58 -8.09
CA ARG A 86 -18.96 -17.91 -8.08
C ARG A 86 -19.63 -17.46 -9.37
#